data_AF-A0AAP5BJH4-F1
#
_entry.id   AF-A0AAP5BJH4-F1
#
_cell.length_a   1.000
_cell.length_b   1.000
_cell.length_c   1.000
_cell.angle_alpha   90.00
_cell.angle_beta   90.00
_cell.angle_gamma   90.00
#
_symmetry.space_group_name_H-M   'P 1'
#
loop_
_entity.id
_entity.type
_entity.pdbx_description
1 polymer ?
#
loop_
_entity_poly.entity_id
_entity_poly.type
_entity_poly.pdbx_seq_one_letter_code
_entity_poly.pdbx_strand_id
1 'polypeptide(L)'
;MGVGKDTIVEEWREKLHGVGFLACDEFDMEVLSILENGYAHGSELAKHAQALDEVADRARLDAVFSEAWKLFHDRIDGTAEDLMHAFVNAVNVAATVISPLNLNSTVKLLRELGFDDEADAVIERYVELNADRPGLFRIDESPWSRDVDDERLKKRFAEVLTEEDGVLDLASTATLLMEEKEWSDRMAESLLKASADDFVALFREHQGDTLRMLVDHLYRAAHMRGAETQSIAETVTAALDQISKESKLNEIRVRRWRK
;
A
#
# COMPACT_ATOMS: atom_id res chain seq x y z
N MET A 1 -60.84 9.21 -29.25
CA MET A 1 -59.68 8.59 -29.91
C MET A 1 -58.56 8.55 -28.88
N GLY A 2 -58.32 7.37 -28.31
CA GLY A 2 -57.24 7.20 -27.34
C GLY A 2 -55.92 7.10 -28.08
N VAL A 3 -54.98 7.99 -27.78
CA VAL A 3 -53.59 7.81 -28.19
C VAL A 3 -53.09 6.59 -27.41
N GLY A 4 -52.77 5.51 -28.13
CA GLY A 4 -52.29 4.28 -27.52
C GLY A 4 -50.96 4.52 -26.83
N LYS A 5 -50.70 3.83 -25.71
CA LYS A 5 -49.43 3.89 -24.97
C LYS A 5 -48.21 3.73 -25.91
N ASP A 6 -48.33 2.93 -26.96
CA ASP A 6 -47.27 2.66 -27.94
C ASP A 6 -46.88 3.89 -28.77
N THR A 7 -47.80 4.82 -29.02
CA THR A 7 -47.50 6.05 -29.80
C THR A 7 -46.67 7.03 -28.99
N ILE A 8 -46.90 7.08 -27.67
CA ILE A 8 -46.17 7.96 -26.75
C ILE A 8 -44.74 7.46 -26.54
N VAL A 9 -44.52 6.15 -26.41
CA VAL A 9 -43.19 5.56 -26.23
C VAL A 9 -42.30 5.85 -27.44
N GLU A 10 -42.83 5.71 -28.66
CA GLU A 10 -42.05 5.92 -29.88
C GLU A 10 -41.75 7.41 -30.14
N GLU A 11 -42.68 8.31 -29.86
CA GLU A 11 -42.42 9.76 -29.92
C GLU A 11 -41.35 10.22 -28.91
N TRP A 12 -41.32 9.65 -27.71
CA TRP A 12 -40.29 9.95 -26.72
C TRP A 12 -38.93 9.35 -27.09
N ARG A 13 -38.92 8.14 -27.65
CA ARG A 13 -37.68 7.50 -28.13
C ARG A 13 -37.03 8.31 -29.25
N GLU A 14 -37.80 8.81 -30.22
CA GLU A 14 -37.27 9.67 -31.29
C GLU A 14 -36.70 10.99 -30.74
N LYS A 15 -37.37 11.61 -29.76
CA LYS A 15 -36.89 12.83 -29.11
C LYS A 15 -35.60 12.61 -28.32
N LEU A 16 -35.52 11.54 -27.53
CA LEU A 16 -34.34 11.18 -26.74
C LEU A 16 -33.14 10.88 -27.63
N HIS A 17 -33.34 10.11 -28.72
CA HIS A 17 -32.29 9.91 -29.73
C HIS A 17 -31.88 11.22 -30.41
N GLY A 18 -32.84 12.11 -30.72
CA GLY A 18 -32.57 13.41 -31.35
C GLY A 18 -31.71 14.36 -30.52
N VAL A 19 -31.68 14.18 -29.20
CA VAL A 19 -30.81 14.94 -28.28
C VAL A 19 -29.55 14.17 -27.84
N GLY A 20 -29.27 13.01 -28.46
CA GLY A 20 -28.08 12.21 -28.18
C GLY A 20 -28.15 11.38 -26.89
N PHE A 21 -29.34 11.21 -26.31
CA PHE A 21 -29.54 10.35 -25.14
C PHE A 21 -29.63 8.88 -25.58
N LEU A 22 -28.50 8.17 -25.50
CA LEU A 22 -28.31 6.82 -26.04
C LEU A 22 -28.22 5.71 -24.97
N ALA A 23 -27.93 6.08 -23.73
CA ALA A 23 -27.78 5.17 -22.61
C ALA A 23 -28.24 5.85 -21.32
N CYS A 24 -28.53 5.05 -20.31
CA CYS A 24 -28.96 5.45 -18.98
C CYS A 24 -28.12 4.65 -17.98
N ASP A 25 -27.43 5.32 -17.07
CA ASP A 25 -26.66 4.69 -15.99
C ASP A 25 -27.42 4.68 -14.65
N GLU A 26 -26.79 4.19 -13.58
CA GLU A 26 -27.41 4.14 -12.26
C GLU A 26 -27.75 5.53 -11.70
N PHE A 27 -26.99 6.57 -12.05
CA PHE A 27 -27.30 7.93 -11.65
C PHE A 27 -28.55 8.44 -12.38
N ASP A 28 -28.62 8.24 -13.68
CA ASP A 28 -29.78 8.60 -14.50
C ASP A 28 -31.06 7.89 -14.02
N MET A 29 -30.95 6.61 -13.61
CA MET A 29 -32.06 5.85 -13.05
C MET A 29 -32.58 6.43 -11.72
N GLU A 30 -31.69 6.91 -10.85
CA GLU A 30 -32.08 7.59 -9.62
C GLU A 30 -32.73 8.96 -9.91
N VAL A 31 -32.23 9.72 -10.89
CA VAL A 31 -32.87 10.97 -11.34
C VAL A 31 -34.29 10.69 -11.84
N LEU A 32 -34.47 9.66 -12.67
CA LEU A 32 -35.78 9.26 -13.17
C LEU A 32 -36.73 8.85 -12.03
N SER A 33 -36.27 8.05 -11.08
CA SER A 33 -37.04 7.66 -9.88
C SER A 33 -37.52 8.87 -9.08
N ILE A 34 -36.68 9.89 -8.91
CA ILE A 34 -37.04 11.12 -8.21
C ILE A 34 -38.06 11.95 -9.00
N LEU A 35 -37.91 12.02 -10.33
CA LEU A 35 -38.87 12.71 -11.20
C LEU A 35 -40.25 12.02 -11.15
N GLU A 36 -40.30 10.69 -11.07
CA GLU A 36 -41.54 9.93 -10.96
C GLU A 36 -42.20 10.07 -9.58
N ASN A 37 -41.42 10.02 -8.50
CA ASN A 37 -41.94 10.01 -7.13
C ASN A 37 -42.11 11.40 -6.53
N GLY A 38 -41.44 12.42 -7.08
CA GLY A 38 -41.53 13.83 -6.68
C GLY A 38 -40.74 14.22 -5.43
N TYR A 39 -39.92 13.31 -4.87
CA TYR A 39 -39.06 13.58 -3.71
C TYR A 39 -37.81 12.67 -3.72
N ALA A 40 -36.72 13.14 -3.11
CA ALA A 40 -35.43 12.44 -3.08
C ALA A 40 -35.15 11.65 -1.79
N HIS A 41 -36.13 11.51 -0.90
CA HIS A 41 -35.94 10.81 0.36
C HIS A 41 -35.76 9.31 0.15
N GLY A 42 -34.61 8.77 0.55
CA GLY A 42 -34.25 7.36 0.37
C GLY A 42 -33.67 7.02 -1.00
N SER A 43 -33.39 8.02 -1.85
CA SER A 43 -32.67 7.80 -3.10
C SER A 43 -31.16 7.68 -2.86
N GLU A 44 -30.48 6.94 -3.74
CA GLU A 44 -29.03 6.82 -3.73
C GLU A 44 -28.37 7.87 -4.64
N LEU A 45 -29.13 8.88 -5.11
CA LEU A 45 -28.68 9.90 -6.07
C LEU A 45 -27.36 10.57 -5.65
N ALA A 46 -27.22 10.97 -4.38
CA ALA A 46 -26.02 11.65 -3.91
C ALA A 46 -24.77 10.75 -4.00
N LYS A 47 -24.92 9.45 -3.71
CA LYS A 47 -23.85 8.47 -3.82
C LYS A 47 -23.44 8.24 -5.27
N HIS A 48 -24.41 8.10 -6.17
CA HIS A 48 -24.12 7.94 -7.61
C HIS A 48 -23.51 9.22 -8.21
N ALA A 49 -23.95 10.40 -7.78
CA ALA A 49 -23.33 11.68 -8.15
C ALA A 49 -21.87 11.74 -7.72
N GLN A 50 -21.59 11.37 -6.47
CA GLN A 50 -20.23 11.36 -5.92
C GLN A 50 -19.33 10.36 -6.68
N ALA A 51 -19.83 9.17 -7.01
CA ALA A 51 -19.08 8.20 -7.79
C ALA A 51 -18.74 8.73 -9.20
N LEU A 52 -19.67 9.42 -9.86
CA LEU A 52 -19.42 10.07 -11.15
C LEU A 52 -18.41 11.21 -11.04
N ASP A 53 -18.51 12.03 -9.98
CA ASP A 53 -17.58 13.15 -9.72
C ASP A 53 -16.16 12.63 -9.49
N GLU A 54 -15.99 11.57 -8.69
CA GLU A 54 -14.69 10.92 -8.45
C GLU A 54 -14.07 10.36 -9.75
N VAL A 55 -14.88 9.78 -10.65
CA VAL A 55 -14.41 9.30 -11.96
C VAL A 55 -14.01 10.47 -12.88
N ALA A 56 -14.83 11.52 -12.94
CA ALA A 56 -14.56 12.70 -13.75
C ALA A 56 -13.29 13.43 -13.27
N ASP A 57 -13.11 13.57 -11.97
CA ASP A 57 -11.92 14.14 -11.38
C ASP A 57 -10.68 13.29 -11.66
N ARG A 58 -10.79 11.96 -11.54
CA ARG A 58 -9.70 11.06 -11.89
C ARG A 58 -9.29 11.22 -13.36
N ALA A 59 -10.26 11.21 -14.28
CA ALA A 59 -9.99 11.38 -15.71
C ALA A 59 -9.33 12.73 -16.02
N ARG A 60 -9.76 13.80 -15.34
CA ARG A 60 -9.15 15.13 -15.45
C ARG A 60 -7.70 15.14 -14.96
N LEU A 61 -7.41 14.51 -13.82
CA LEU A 61 -6.05 14.41 -13.29
C LEU A 61 -5.14 13.54 -14.16
N ASP A 62 -5.65 12.40 -14.66
CA ASP A 62 -4.93 11.54 -15.60
C ASP A 62 -4.61 12.28 -16.91
N ALA A 63 -5.52 13.15 -17.37
CA ALA A 63 -5.29 13.98 -18.55
C ALA A 63 -4.12 14.96 -18.34
N VAL A 64 -4.01 15.59 -17.16
CA VAL A 64 -2.87 16.49 -16.83
C VAL A 64 -1.54 15.77 -16.98
N PHE A 65 -1.43 14.55 -16.45
CA PHE A 65 -0.21 13.75 -16.58
C PHE A 65 0.04 13.28 -18.01
N SER A 66 -1.01 12.89 -18.72
CA SER A 66 -0.92 12.48 -20.13
C SER A 66 -0.44 13.62 -21.03
N GLU A 67 -0.88 14.86 -20.80
CA GLU A 67 -0.42 16.03 -21.55
C GLU A 67 1.07 16.31 -21.35
N ALA A 68 1.61 16.08 -20.15
CA ALA A 68 3.06 16.20 -19.92
C ALA A 68 3.85 15.19 -20.77
N TRP A 69 3.38 13.94 -20.85
CA TRP A 69 3.99 12.91 -21.70
C TRP A 69 3.86 13.20 -23.20
N LYS A 70 2.79 13.86 -23.64
CA LYS A 70 2.68 14.31 -25.04
C LYS A 70 3.76 15.33 -25.41
N LEU A 71 4.23 16.15 -24.48
CA LEU A 71 5.37 17.04 -24.76
C LEU A 71 6.65 16.25 -25.09
N PHE A 72 6.83 15.08 -24.49
CA PHE A 72 7.94 14.19 -24.80
C PHE A 72 7.73 13.40 -26.11
N HIS A 73 6.53 12.89 -26.34
CA HIS A 73 6.26 11.99 -27.48
C HIS A 73 5.93 12.70 -28.78
N ASP A 74 5.21 13.83 -28.73
CA ASP A 74 4.58 14.45 -29.89
C ASP A 74 5.27 15.74 -30.33
N ARG A 75 6.37 16.13 -29.67
CA ARG A 75 7.11 17.36 -29.96
C ARG A 75 8.61 17.12 -30.05
N ILE A 76 9.26 17.87 -30.95
CA ILE A 76 10.72 17.85 -31.14
C ILE A 76 11.36 19.24 -31.00
N ASP A 77 10.54 20.26 -30.75
CA ASP A 77 10.91 21.68 -30.66
C ASP A 77 10.90 22.21 -29.21
N GLY A 78 10.75 21.33 -28.22
CA GLY A 78 10.77 21.66 -26.79
C GLY A 78 12.17 21.62 -26.17
N THR A 79 12.31 22.16 -24.96
CA THR A 79 13.53 22.09 -24.16
C THR A 79 13.41 21.05 -23.05
N ALA A 80 14.55 20.60 -22.51
CA ALA A 80 14.57 19.65 -21.40
C ALA A 80 13.98 20.27 -20.13
N GLU A 81 14.22 21.57 -19.91
CA GLU A 81 13.68 22.36 -18.81
C GLU A 81 12.16 22.51 -18.88
N ASP A 82 11.60 22.77 -20.06
CA ASP A 82 10.14 22.86 -20.24
C ASP A 82 9.47 21.52 -19.91
N LEU A 83 10.07 20.42 -20.37
CA LEU A 83 9.57 19.07 -20.10
C LEU A 83 9.67 18.72 -18.62
N MET A 84 10.78 19.05 -17.96
CA MET A 84 10.94 18.89 -16.52
C MET A 84 9.86 19.65 -15.75
N HIS A 85 9.63 20.93 -16.07
CA HIS A 85 8.61 21.73 -15.39
C HIS A 85 7.20 21.15 -15.58
N ALA A 86 6.91 20.62 -16.78
CA ALA A 86 5.64 19.96 -17.06
C ALA A 86 5.46 18.70 -16.18
N PHE A 87 6.49 17.86 -16.06
CA PHE A 87 6.42 16.66 -15.21
C PHE A 87 6.30 16.98 -13.73
N VAL A 88 7.09 17.92 -13.21
CA VAL A 88 7.00 18.35 -11.81
C VAL A 88 5.59 18.88 -11.51
N ASN A 89 5.03 19.71 -12.38
CA ASN A 89 3.66 20.22 -12.21
C ASN A 89 2.62 19.09 -12.31
N ALA A 90 2.78 18.17 -13.25
CA ALA A 90 1.86 17.05 -13.42
C ALA A 90 1.83 16.15 -12.18
N VAL A 91 2.98 15.81 -11.59
CA VAL A 91 3.04 15.02 -10.35
C VAL A 91 2.41 15.79 -9.19
N ASN A 92 2.70 17.09 -9.05
CA ASN A 92 2.10 17.92 -7.99
C ASN A 92 0.57 17.92 -7.98
N VAL A 93 -0.06 17.73 -9.14
CA VAL A 93 -1.52 17.78 -9.32
C VAL A 93 -2.12 16.37 -9.37
N ALA A 94 -1.47 15.41 -10.03
CA ALA A 94 -2.03 14.11 -10.38
C ALA A 94 -1.38 12.91 -9.66
N ALA A 95 -0.51 13.12 -8.66
CA ALA A 95 0.15 12.02 -7.95
C ALA A 95 -0.83 10.96 -7.40
N THR A 96 -2.06 11.36 -7.03
CA THR A 96 -3.06 10.46 -6.43
C THR A 96 -3.74 9.53 -7.43
N VAL A 97 -3.52 9.72 -8.74
CA VAL A 97 -4.16 8.92 -9.80
C VAL A 97 -3.16 8.15 -10.67
N ILE A 98 -1.89 8.56 -10.67
CA ILE A 98 -0.83 7.88 -11.42
C ILE A 98 -0.21 6.72 -10.62
N SER A 99 0.20 5.66 -11.32
CA SER A 99 0.81 4.47 -10.70
C SER A 99 2.28 4.68 -10.32
N PRO A 100 2.83 3.85 -9.42
CA PRO A 100 4.28 3.80 -9.15
C PRO A 100 5.12 3.57 -10.43
N LEU A 101 4.60 2.84 -11.41
CA LEU A 101 5.26 2.63 -12.70
C LEU A 101 5.33 3.90 -13.56
N ASN A 102 4.26 4.70 -13.55
CA ASN A 102 4.23 6.01 -14.22
C ASN A 102 5.21 6.98 -13.56
N LEU A 103 5.27 6.97 -12.22
CA LEU A 103 6.26 7.74 -11.48
C LEU A 103 7.69 7.29 -11.82
N ASN A 104 7.98 5.99 -11.82
CA ASN A 104 9.29 5.45 -12.17
C ASN A 104 9.75 5.90 -13.56
N SER A 105 8.85 5.80 -14.56
CA SER A 105 9.14 6.28 -15.92
C SER A 105 9.49 7.77 -15.96
N THR A 106 8.77 8.58 -15.17
CA THR A 106 9.02 10.03 -15.06
C THR A 106 10.37 10.32 -14.41
N VAL A 107 10.66 9.68 -13.27
CA VAL A 107 11.92 9.81 -12.53
C VAL A 107 13.10 9.46 -13.42
N LYS A 108 13.04 8.33 -14.13
CA LYS A 108 14.12 7.91 -15.03
C LYS A 108 14.39 8.93 -16.12
N LEU A 109 13.34 9.43 -16.77
CA LEU A 109 13.50 10.43 -17.81
C LEU A 109 14.11 11.73 -17.27
N LEU A 110 13.67 12.19 -16.09
CA LEU A 110 14.27 13.37 -15.44
C LEU A 110 15.75 13.15 -15.15
N ARG A 111 16.15 11.98 -14.64
CA ARG A 111 17.56 11.63 -14.42
C ARG A 111 18.35 11.54 -15.72
N GLU A 112 17.79 10.94 -16.77
CA GLU A 112 18.43 10.86 -18.09
C GLU A 112 18.70 12.25 -18.69
N LEU A 113 17.85 13.23 -18.38
CA LEU A 113 17.99 14.62 -18.79
C LEU A 113 18.90 15.44 -17.84
N GLY A 114 19.38 14.86 -16.75
CA GLY A 114 20.28 15.51 -15.78
C GLY A 114 19.58 16.31 -14.68
N PHE A 115 18.27 16.12 -14.47
CA PHE A 115 17.46 16.76 -13.43
C PHE A 115 17.28 15.84 -12.22
N ASP A 116 18.38 15.42 -11.60
CA ASP A 116 18.37 14.49 -10.48
C ASP A 116 17.62 15.04 -9.25
N ASP A 117 17.82 16.33 -8.93
CA ASP A 117 17.17 16.97 -7.78
C ASP A 117 15.65 17.04 -7.96
N GLU A 118 15.17 17.35 -9.16
CA GLU A 118 13.74 17.37 -9.48
C GLU A 118 13.16 15.96 -9.52
N ALA A 119 13.92 14.98 -10.02
CA ALA A 119 13.55 13.57 -9.97
C ALA A 119 13.32 13.10 -8.52
N ASP A 120 14.18 13.54 -7.60
CA ASP A 120 14.03 13.25 -6.17
C ASP A 120 12.81 13.97 -5.57
N ALA A 121 12.61 15.24 -5.94
CA ALA A 121 11.51 16.05 -5.44
C ALA A 121 10.13 15.47 -5.83
N VAL A 122 9.99 14.93 -7.05
CA VAL A 122 8.73 14.29 -7.47
C VAL A 122 8.45 12.97 -6.73
N ILE A 123 9.50 12.24 -6.30
CA ILE A 123 9.34 11.05 -5.45
C ILE A 123 8.76 11.47 -4.09
N GLU A 124 9.37 12.45 -3.43
CA GLU A 124 8.90 12.91 -2.12
C GLU A 124 7.47 13.44 -2.19
N ARG A 125 7.16 14.20 -3.26
CA ARG A 125 5.81 14.71 -3.46
C ARG A 125 4.79 13.60 -3.66
N TYR A 126 5.15 12.56 -4.40
CA TYR A 126 4.26 11.42 -4.62
C TYR A 126 3.98 10.67 -3.31
N VAL A 127 5.01 10.46 -2.49
CA VAL A 127 4.88 9.85 -1.17
C VAL A 127 3.96 10.69 -0.27
N GLU A 128 4.19 12.00 -0.20
CA GLU A 128 3.38 12.92 0.61
C GLU A 128 1.89 12.87 0.23
N LEU A 129 1.59 12.93 -1.08
CA LEU A 129 0.22 12.95 -1.58
C LEU A 129 -0.51 11.61 -1.50
N ASN A 130 0.21 10.50 -1.32
CA ASN A 130 -0.35 9.15 -1.22
C ASN A 130 -0.10 8.51 0.16
N ALA A 131 0.22 9.32 1.18
CA ALA A 131 0.49 8.83 2.53
C ALA A 131 -0.68 8.04 3.17
N ASP A 132 -1.91 8.25 2.69
CA ASP A 132 -3.11 7.52 3.09
C ASP A 132 -3.27 6.15 2.39
N ARG A 133 -2.33 5.78 1.50
CA ARG A 133 -2.40 4.58 0.64
C ARG A 133 -1.11 3.74 0.71
N PRO A 134 -0.76 3.19 1.88
CA PRO A 134 0.42 2.31 2.11
C PRO A 134 0.67 1.27 1.02
N GLY A 135 -0.41 0.64 0.53
CA GLY A 135 -0.32 -0.45 -0.44
C GLY A 135 0.34 -0.05 -1.76
N LEU A 136 0.35 1.25 -2.11
CA LEU A 136 1.05 1.74 -3.30
C LEU A 136 2.57 1.66 -3.17
N PHE A 137 3.09 1.67 -1.94
CA PHE A 137 4.53 1.65 -1.67
C PHE A 137 5.11 0.22 -1.67
N ARG A 138 4.25 -0.81 -1.61
CA ARG A 138 4.63 -2.23 -1.67
C ARG A 138 4.89 -2.68 -3.11
N ILE A 139 5.98 -2.18 -3.69
CA ILE A 139 6.35 -2.46 -5.08
C ILE A 139 6.71 -3.94 -5.28
N ASP A 140 7.28 -4.59 -4.28
CA ASP A 140 7.70 -6.00 -4.29
C ASP A 140 6.53 -6.98 -4.47
N GLU A 141 5.37 -6.65 -3.89
CA GLU A 141 4.12 -7.40 -4.07
C GLU A 141 3.46 -7.15 -5.44
N SER A 142 3.94 -6.15 -6.21
CA SER A 142 3.34 -5.74 -7.48
C SER A 142 3.74 -6.63 -8.66
N PRO A 143 2.82 -6.94 -9.59
CA PRO A 143 3.15 -7.60 -10.86
C PRO A 143 4.20 -6.86 -11.71
N TRP A 144 4.36 -5.54 -11.50
CA TRP A 144 5.29 -4.68 -12.22
C TRP A 144 6.57 -4.38 -11.44
N SER A 145 6.86 -5.13 -10.38
CA SER A 145 8.04 -4.92 -9.50
C SER A 145 9.37 -4.87 -10.27
N ARG A 146 9.46 -5.56 -11.40
CA ARG A 146 10.65 -5.59 -12.27
C ARG A 146 10.80 -4.35 -13.14
N ASP A 147 9.69 -3.68 -13.44
CA ASP A 147 9.66 -2.50 -14.32
C ASP A 147 9.87 -1.20 -13.54
N VAL A 148 9.74 -1.27 -12.21
CA VAL A 148 10.16 -0.22 -11.29
C VAL A 148 11.62 -0.50 -10.92
N ASP A 149 12.54 0.31 -11.41
CA ASP A 149 13.98 0.07 -11.34
C ASP A 149 14.82 1.27 -10.92
N ASP A 150 14.22 2.44 -10.66
CA ASP A 150 14.92 3.54 -9.99
C ASP A 150 15.22 3.17 -8.53
N GLU A 151 16.51 3.11 -8.21
CA GLU A 151 16.99 2.66 -6.90
C GLU A 151 16.59 3.61 -5.77
N ARG A 152 16.52 4.93 -6.03
CA ARG A 152 16.13 5.90 -5.00
C ARG A 152 14.64 5.82 -4.71
N LEU A 153 13.80 5.66 -5.74
CA LEU A 153 12.37 5.47 -5.60
C LEU A 153 12.07 4.21 -4.78
N LYS A 154 12.69 3.08 -5.13
CA LYS A 154 12.56 1.83 -4.37
C LYS A 154 12.93 2.01 -2.90
N LYS A 155 14.09 2.61 -2.66
CA LYS A 155 14.58 2.86 -1.31
C LYS A 155 13.61 3.73 -0.52
N ARG A 156 13.12 4.82 -1.12
CA ARG A 156 12.19 5.74 -0.43
C ARG A 156 10.87 5.05 -0.09
N PHE A 157 10.34 4.23 -0.99
CA PHE A 157 9.09 3.50 -0.72
C PHE A 157 9.28 2.47 0.41
N ALA A 158 10.42 1.79 0.46
CA ALA A 158 10.75 0.90 1.58
C ALA A 158 10.89 1.65 2.91
N GLU A 159 11.48 2.86 2.89
CA GLU A 159 11.57 3.72 4.08
C GLU A 159 10.19 4.12 4.59
N VAL A 160 9.26 4.52 3.71
CA VAL A 160 7.87 4.87 4.09
C VAL A 160 7.16 3.70 4.75
N LEU A 161 7.27 2.49 4.17
CA LEU A 161 6.67 1.29 4.77
C LEU A 161 7.25 0.98 6.15
N THR A 162 8.56 1.18 6.32
CA THR A 162 9.23 0.97 7.61
C THR A 162 8.78 2.02 8.65
N GLU A 163 8.65 3.29 8.24
CA GLU A 163 8.15 4.38 9.09
C GLU A 163 6.71 4.12 9.55
N GLU A 164 5.85 3.61 8.65
CA GLU A 164 4.44 3.33 8.92
C GLU A 164 4.24 2.08 9.78
N ASP A 165 5.00 1.02 9.52
CA ASP A 165 4.94 -0.23 10.29
C ASP A 165 5.41 -0.05 11.75
N GLY A 166 6.16 1.02 12.03
CA GLY A 166 6.60 1.43 13.36
C GLY A 166 7.58 0.45 14.03
N VAL A 167 8.03 0.82 15.23
CA VAL A 167 8.89 -0.06 16.04
C VAL A 167 8.02 -1.16 16.65
N LEU A 168 8.32 -2.40 16.29
CA LEU A 168 7.68 -3.56 16.88
C LEU A 168 8.30 -3.88 18.24
N ASP A 169 7.51 -3.96 19.29
CA ASP A 169 8.00 -4.41 20.60
C ASP A 169 8.14 -5.94 20.67
N LEU A 170 8.84 -6.42 21.72
CA LEU A 170 9.16 -7.84 21.87
C LEU A 170 7.90 -8.70 22.05
N ALA A 171 6.88 -8.19 22.74
CA ALA A 171 5.64 -8.91 23.00
C ALA A 171 4.83 -9.09 21.70
N SER A 172 4.68 -8.01 20.92
CA SER A 172 4.01 -8.04 19.62
C SER A 172 4.76 -8.92 18.63
N THR A 173 6.11 -8.89 18.66
CA THR A 173 6.94 -9.80 17.87
C THR A 173 6.67 -11.27 18.21
N ALA A 174 6.57 -11.59 19.50
CA ALA A 174 6.25 -12.95 19.96
C ALA A 174 4.87 -13.41 19.48
N THR A 175 3.87 -12.53 19.50
CA THR A 175 2.53 -12.82 18.96
C THR A 175 2.59 -13.11 17.47
N LEU A 176 3.26 -12.26 16.68
CA LEU A 176 3.38 -12.46 15.23
C LEU A 176 4.13 -13.75 14.86
N LEU A 177 5.17 -14.11 15.63
CA LEU A 177 5.88 -15.39 15.45
C LEU A 177 4.97 -16.60 15.68
N MET A 178 4.10 -16.55 16.70
CA MET A 178 3.16 -17.63 17.01
C MET A 178 2.00 -17.72 16.01
N GLU A 179 1.67 -16.63 15.31
CA GLU A 179 0.65 -16.59 14.24
C GLU A 179 1.18 -17.14 12.90
N GLU A 180 2.42 -17.65 12.86
CA GLU A 180 3.12 -18.10 11.63
C GLU A 180 3.20 -17.02 10.54
N LYS A 181 3.17 -15.74 10.91
CA LYS A 181 3.37 -14.64 9.98
C LYS A 181 4.82 -14.59 9.51
N GLU A 182 5.03 -14.10 8.29
CA GLU A 182 6.35 -13.99 7.69
C GLU A 182 7.30 -13.17 8.56
N TRP A 183 8.54 -13.66 8.68
CA TRP A 183 9.61 -12.97 9.38
C TRP A 183 9.96 -11.69 8.62
N SER A 184 9.83 -10.56 9.29
CA SER A 184 10.14 -9.23 8.77
C SER A 184 11.38 -8.62 9.45
N ASP A 185 11.99 -7.63 8.81
CA ASP A 185 13.17 -6.95 9.35
C ASP A 185 12.87 -6.26 10.68
N ARG A 186 11.65 -5.71 10.86
CA ARG A 186 11.19 -5.17 12.15
C ARG A 186 11.13 -6.20 13.27
N MET A 187 10.79 -7.46 12.95
CA MET A 187 10.83 -8.55 13.94
C MET A 187 12.27 -8.89 14.30
N ALA A 188 13.17 -8.90 13.32
CA ALA A 188 14.59 -9.10 13.56
C ALA A 188 15.17 -7.99 14.45
N GLU A 189 14.89 -6.73 14.17
CA GLU A 189 15.34 -5.58 14.97
C GLU A 189 14.83 -5.64 16.41
N SER A 190 13.54 -5.96 16.60
CA SER A 190 12.93 -6.11 17.93
C SER A 190 13.64 -7.19 18.76
N LEU A 191 13.90 -8.35 18.14
CA LEU A 191 14.58 -9.48 18.78
C LEU A 191 16.06 -9.21 19.04
N LEU A 192 16.75 -8.48 18.16
CA LEU A 192 18.16 -8.09 18.32
C LEU A 192 18.35 -7.07 19.46
N LYS A 193 17.35 -6.22 19.70
CA LYS A 193 17.37 -5.22 20.78
C LYS A 193 17.05 -5.81 22.15
N ALA A 194 16.33 -6.93 22.20
CA ALA A 194 15.92 -7.58 23.43
C ALA A 194 17.12 -8.18 24.18
N SER A 195 17.15 -7.98 25.50
CA SER A 195 18.13 -8.59 26.40
C SER A 195 17.70 -10.00 26.82
N ALA A 196 18.62 -10.76 27.42
CA ALA A 196 18.29 -12.07 28.00
C ALA A 196 17.20 -11.96 29.08
N ASP A 197 17.21 -10.90 29.88
CA ASP A 197 16.22 -10.68 30.94
C ASP A 197 14.83 -10.38 30.35
N ASP A 198 14.76 -9.67 29.22
CA ASP A 198 13.50 -9.43 28.50
C ASP A 198 12.90 -10.74 27.98
N PHE A 199 13.73 -11.63 27.42
CA PHE A 199 13.27 -12.96 27.02
C PHE A 199 12.84 -13.82 28.22
N VAL A 200 13.50 -13.71 29.38
CA VAL A 200 13.04 -14.39 30.60
C VAL A 200 11.66 -13.87 31.03
N ALA A 201 11.44 -12.56 31.00
CA ALA A 201 10.14 -11.97 31.30
C ALA A 201 9.07 -12.49 30.31
N LEU A 202 9.35 -12.44 29.01
CA LEU A 202 8.48 -12.94 27.95
C LEU A 202 8.11 -14.41 28.15
N PHE A 203 9.08 -15.29 28.44
CA PHE A 203 8.82 -16.71 28.67
C PHE A 203 8.02 -16.97 29.95
N ARG A 204 8.08 -16.09 30.95
CA ARG A 204 7.27 -16.23 32.17
C ARG A 204 5.82 -15.86 31.94
N GLU A 205 5.56 -14.89 31.05
CA GLU A 205 4.22 -14.47 30.67
C GLU A 205 3.47 -15.53 29.84
N HIS A 206 4.19 -16.43 29.18
CA HIS A 206 3.63 -17.50 28.38
C HIS A 206 3.66 -18.84 29.12
N GLN A 207 2.62 -19.66 29.00
CA GLN A 207 2.51 -20.96 29.69
C GLN A 207 1.87 -22.01 28.78
N GLY A 208 2.20 -23.28 29.01
CA GLY A 208 1.63 -24.39 28.24
C GLY A 208 2.13 -24.40 26.79
N ASP A 209 1.20 -24.50 25.84
CA ASP A 209 1.54 -24.67 24.42
C ASP A 209 2.13 -23.40 23.81
N THR A 210 1.71 -22.20 24.24
CA THR A 210 2.24 -20.93 23.74
C THR A 210 3.72 -20.75 24.07
N LEU A 211 4.14 -21.13 25.29
CA LEU A 211 5.55 -21.14 25.66
C LEU A 211 6.36 -22.09 24.78
N ARG A 212 5.84 -23.30 24.50
CA ARG A 212 6.55 -24.28 23.67
C ARG A 212 6.68 -23.81 22.22
N MET A 213 5.61 -23.27 21.64
CA MET A 213 5.63 -22.71 20.29
C MET A 213 6.61 -21.55 20.20
N LEU A 214 6.57 -20.61 21.14
CA LEU A 214 7.46 -19.45 21.14
C LEU A 214 8.94 -19.85 21.21
N VAL A 215 9.29 -20.80 22.10
CA VAL A 215 10.66 -21.32 22.20
C VAL A 215 11.08 -22.05 20.91
N ASP A 216 10.20 -22.84 20.29
CA ASP A 216 10.47 -23.52 19.02
C ASP A 216 10.68 -22.51 17.87
N HIS A 217 9.78 -21.52 17.72
CA HIS A 217 9.90 -20.49 16.69
C HIS A 217 11.19 -19.68 16.82
N LEU A 218 11.57 -19.27 18.03
CA LEU A 218 12.81 -18.53 18.27
C LEU A 218 14.05 -19.38 17.95
N TYR A 219 14.04 -20.68 18.28
CA TYR A 219 15.13 -21.59 17.90
C TYR A 219 15.22 -21.85 16.40
N ARG A 220 14.08 -22.06 15.73
CA ARG A 220 14.01 -22.24 14.27
C ARG A 220 14.45 -20.98 13.53
N ALA A 221 13.99 -19.81 13.96
CA ALA A 221 14.38 -18.53 13.39
C ALA A 221 15.88 -18.28 13.51
N ALA A 222 16.44 -18.54 14.70
CA ALA A 222 17.86 -18.46 14.96
C ALA A 222 18.71 -19.37 14.05
N HIS A 223 18.23 -20.59 13.76
CA HIS A 223 19.00 -21.59 13.00
C HIS A 223 18.86 -21.47 11.48
N MET A 224 17.77 -20.91 10.96
CA MET A 224 17.49 -20.92 9.52
C MET A 224 18.09 -19.76 8.72
N ARG A 225 18.51 -18.65 9.36
CA ARG A 225 18.80 -17.40 8.64
C ARG A 225 20.27 -16.92 8.65
N GLY A 226 21.20 -17.72 9.17
CA GLY A 226 22.65 -17.46 9.05
C GLY A 226 23.20 -16.49 10.09
N ALA A 227 24.27 -15.76 9.76
CA ALA A 227 25.05 -14.96 10.73
C ALA A 227 24.25 -13.81 11.39
N GLU A 228 23.24 -13.27 10.71
CA GLU A 228 22.45 -12.13 11.18
C GLU A 228 21.51 -12.47 12.35
N THR A 229 21.05 -13.72 12.44
CA THR A 229 20.17 -14.20 13.53
C THR A 229 20.91 -14.94 14.64
N GLN A 230 22.23 -15.05 14.53
CA GLN A 230 23.04 -15.82 15.48
C GLN A 230 23.07 -15.16 16.87
N SER A 231 23.16 -13.83 16.94
CA SER A 231 23.10 -13.09 18.20
C SER A 231 21.76 -13.26 18.92
N ILE A 232 20.65 -13.35 18.18
CA ILE A 232 19.32 -13.65 18.75
C ILE A 232 19.36 -15.03 19.41
N ALA A 233 19.94 -16.04 18.73
CA ALA A 233 20.08 -17.40 19.24
C ALA A 233 20.87 -17.44 20.56
N GLU A 234 21.96 -16.68 20.62
CA GLU A 234 22.84 -16.57 21.80
C GLU A 234 22.09 -15.95 22.98
N THR A 235 21.37 -14.85 22.75
CA THR A 235 20.58 -14.17 23.79
C THR A 235 19.44 -15.04 24.31
N VAL A 236 18.70 -15.72 23.42
CA VAL A 236 17.64 -16.68 23.81
C VAL A 236 18.23 -17.85 24.60
N THR A 237 19.40 -18.36 24.19
CA THR A 237 20.10 -19.43 24.91
C THR A 237 20.50 -18.98 26.31
N ALA A 238 21.00 -17.76 26.46
CA ALA A 238 21.36 -17.18 27.75
C ALA A 238 20.13 -17.03 28.67
N ALA A 239 18.98 -16.57 28.15
CA ALA A 239 17.73 -16.49 28.90
C ALA A 239 17.27 -17.86 29.41
N LEU A 240 17.33 -18.89 28.56
CA LEU A 240 17.01 -20.26 28.94
C LEU A 240 17.99 -20.83 29.96
N ASP A 241 19.28 -20.50 29.86
CA ASP A 241 20.29 -20.89 30.86
C ASP A 241 20.01 -20.24 32.22
N GLN A 242 19.56 -18.97 32.25
CA GLN A 242 19.11 -18.33 33.49
C GLN A 242 17.94 -19.11 34.12
N ILE A 243 16.89 -19.40 33.34
CA ILE A 243 15.72 -20.17 33.79
C ILE A 243 16.13 -21.56 34.30
N SER A 244 17.08 -22.21 33.61
CA SER A 244 17.56 -23.55 33.97
C SER A 244 18.19 -23.62 35.36
N LYS A 245 18.86 -22.55 35.81
CA LYS A 245 19.57 -22.47 37.09
C LYS A 245 18.64 -22.29 38.29
N GLU A 246 17.38 -21.95 38.06
CA GLU A 246 16.41 -21.68 39.14
C GLU A 246 15.93 -22.95 39.85
N SER A 247 15.86 -24.09 39.14
CA SER A 247 15.48 -25.36 39.74
C SER A 247 15.88 -26.56 38.89
N LYS A 248 16.04 -27.72 39.53
CA LYS A 248 16.29 -28.99 38.83
C LYS A 248 15.19 -29.34 37.82
N LEU A 249 13.96 -28.92 38.08
CA LEU A 249 12.82 -29.10 37.17
C LEU A 249 13.00 -28.25 35.90
N ASN A 250 13.37 -26.97 36.05
CA ASN A 250 13.59 -26.07 34.91
C ASN A 250 14.79 -26.52 34.07
N GLU A 251 15.88 -26.99 34.69
CA GLU A 251 17.01 -27.60 33.99
C GLU A 251 16.55 -28.74 33.05
N ILE A 252 15.68 -29.64 33.55
CA ILE A 252 15.14 -30.75 32.75
C ILE A 252 14.24 -30.23 31.61
N ARG A 253 13.42 -29.20 31.87
CA ARG A 253 12.52 -28.61 30.86
C ARG A 253 13.30 -27.94 29.73
N VAL A 254 14.24 -27.06 30.06
CA VAL A 254 15.08 -26.35 29.09
C VAL A 254 15.85 -27.34 28.21
N ARG A 255 16.43 -28.39 28.80
CA ARG A 255 17.12 -29.44 28.04
C ARG A 255 16.22 -30.16 27.03
N ARG A 256 14.91 -30.23 27.26
CA ARG A 256 13.96 -30.82 26.30
C ARG A 256 13.56 -29.86 25.19
N TRP A 257 13.56 -28.55 25.44
CA TRP A 257 13.24 -27.54 24.43
C TRP A 257 14.37 -27.33 23.41
N ARG A 258 15.61 -27.64 23.78
CA ARG A 258 16.80 -27.52 22.91
C ARG A 258 17.01 -28.70 21.93
N LYS A 259 16.11 -29.66 21.90
CA LYS A 259 16.19 -30.85 21.04
C LYS A 259 15.29 -30.71 19.83
#